data_AF-A0A2V4J3P1-F1
#
_entry.id   AF-A0A2V4J3P1-F1
#
_cell.length_a   1.000
_cell.length_b   1.000
_cell.length_c   1.000
_cell.angle_alpha   90.00
_cell.angle_beta   90.00
_cell.angle_gamma   90.00
#
_symmetry.space_group_name_H-M   'P 1'
#
loop_
_entity.id
_entity.type
_entity.pdbx_description
1 polymer ?
#
loop_
_entity_poly.entity_id
_entity_poly.type
_entity_poly.pdbx_seq_one_letter_code
_entity_poly.pdbx_strand_id
1 'polypeptide(L)' 'MLKIVPDPPPHDKYTTHTLEDLLVQISEYLVCALTVSQQTVLLHAKPPGQVLTLAAMHEIDSARTLVEVALSRLQSRH' A
#
# COMPACT_ATOMS: atom_id res chain seq x y z
N MET A 1 24.46 46.72 3.64
CA MET A 1 24.87 45.40 4.15
C MET A 1 23.72 44.43 3.96
N LEU A 2 23.80 43.55 2.95
CA LEU A 2 22.82 42.50 2.74
C LEU A 2 23.15 41.38 3.73
N LYS A 3 22.32 41.20 4.76
CA LYS A 3 22.40 39.99 5.59
C LYS A 3 22.14 38.82 4.66
N ILE A 4 23.12 37.91 4.53
CA ILE A 4 22.91 36.62 3.87
C ILE A 4 21.88 35.89 4.73
N VAL A 5 20.63 35.91 4.28
CA VAL A 5 19.56 35.11 4.87
C VAL A 5 19.75 33.71 4.29
N PRO A 6 19.95 32.68 5.11
CA PRO A 6 19.95 31.31 4.63
C PRO A 6 18.64 31.06 3.88
N ASP A 7 18.70 30.44 2.70
CA ASP A 7 17.49 30.06 1.98
C ASP A 7 16.56 29.28 2.93
N PRO A 8 15.24 29.55 2.89
CA PRO A 8 14.30 28.81 3.71
C PRO A 8 14.51 27.31 3.46
N PRO A 9 14.49 26.47 4.52
CA PRO A 9 14.64 25.03 4.32
C PRO A 9 13.58 24.59 3.30
N PRO A 10 13.94 23.70 2.34
CA PRO A 10 12.97 23.23 1.36
C PRO A 10 11.75 22.75 2.11
N HIS A 11 10.63 23.39 1.82
CA HIS A 11 9.35 23.20 2.50
C HIS A 11 8.77 21.86 2.06
N ASP A 12 9.46 20.74 2.32
CA ASP A 12 9.05 19.40 1.93
C ASP A 12 9.88 18.26 2.56
N LYS A 13 10.71 18.54 3.57
CA LYS A 13 11.41 17.48 4.32
C LYS A 13 10.49 16.62 5.19
N TYR A 14 9.21 16.97 5.26
CA TYR A 14 8.13 16.15 5.83
C TYR A 14 7.16 15.75 4.71
N THR A 15 7.69 15.13 3.66
CA THR A 15 7.04 14.09 2.85
C THR A 15 5.51 14.09 2.90
N THR A 16 4.88 15.06 2.24
CA THR A 16 3.55 14.83 1.66
C THR A 16 3.73 13.75 0.61
N HIS A 17 3.61 12.48 1.03
CA HIS A 17 3.46 11.38 0.10
C HIS A 17 2.27 11.74 -0.77
N THR A 18 2.47 11.75 -2.08
CA THR A 18 1.34 11.95 -2.99
C THR A 18 0.34 10.82 -2.77
N LEU A 19 -0.92 11.05 -3.10
CA LEU A 19 -1.92 9.97 -3.03
C LEU A 19 -1.49 8.75 -3.87
N GLU A 20 -0.77 8.98 -4.97
CA GLU A 20 -0.19 7.93 -5.81
C GLU A 20 0.87 7.13 -5.06
N ASP A 21 1.85 7.79 -4.41
CA ASP A 21 2.89 7.12 -3.61
C ASP A 21 2.27 6.27 -2.50
N LEU A 22 1.22 6.79 -1.84
CA LEU A 22 0.51 6.05 -0.79
C LEU A 22 -0.20 4.82 -1.34
N LEU A 23 -0.85 4.92 -2.51
CA LEU A 23 -1.50 3.78 -3.15
C LEU A 23 -0.50 2.72 -3.62
N VAL A 24 0.66 3.13 -4.13
CA VAL A 24 1.76 2.21 -4.47
C VAL A 24 2.21 1.46 -3.21
N GLN A 25 2.46 2.17 -2.12
CA GLN A 25 2.86 1.56 -0.85
C GLN A 25 1.78 0.61 -0.29
N ILE A 26 0.50 0.98 -0.37
CA ILE A 26 -0.61 0.09 0.02
C ILE A 26 -0.58 -1.20 -0.81
N SER A 27 -0.35 -1.11 -2.12
CA SER A 27 -0.25 -2.29 -3.00
C SER A 27 0.86 -3.25 -2.56
N GLU A 28 2.03 -2.73 -2.19
CA GLU A 28 3.16 -3.52 -1.68
C GLU A 28 2.80 -4.24 -0.36
N TYR A 29 2.15 -3.54 0.57
CA TYR A 29 1.68 -4.14 1.82
C TYR A 29 0.64 -5.23 1.59
N LEU A 30 -0.27 -5.06 0.62
CA LEU A 30 -1.26 -6.08 0.28
C LEU A 30 -0.61 -7.34 -0.34
N VAL A 31 0.44 -7.19 -1.16
CA VAL A 31 1.23 -8.34 -1.65
C VAL A 31 1.89 -9.10 -0.50
N CYS A 32 2.45 -8.37 0.47
CA CYS A 32 3.02 -8.97 1.67
C CYS A 32 1.96 -9.72 2.48
N ALA A 33 0.80 -9.10 2.73
CA ALA A 33 -0.31 -9.71 3.46
C ALA A 33 -0.83 -10.99 2.77
N LEU A 34 -0.95 -10.97 1.43
CA LEU A 34 -1.36 -12.13 0.65
C LEU A 34 -0.36 -13.28 0.80
N THR A 35 0.94 -12.97 0.69
CA THR A 35 2.03 -13.95 0.83
C THR A 35 2.04 -14.60 2.22
N VAL A 36 1.90 -13.80 3.28
CA VAL A 36 1.81 -14.31 4.66
C VAL A 36 0.56 -15.17 4.85
N SER A 37 -0.57 -14.79 4.25
CA SER A 37 -1.81 -15.56 4.32
C SER A 37 -1.67 -16.91 3.60
N GLN A 38 -1.06 -16.94 2.42
CA GLN A 38 -0.73 -18.16 1.69
C GLN A 38 0.18 -19.08 2.50
N GLN A 39 1.24 -18.53 3.10
CA GLN A 39 2.13 -19.30 3.99
C GLN A 39 1.40 -19.84 5.22
N THR A 40 0.47 -19.07 5.78
CA THR A 40 -0.33 -19.51 6.93
C THR A 40 -1.16 -20.74 6.61
N VAL A 41 -1.77 -20.81 5.43
CA VAL A 41 -2.52 -22.00 4.96
C VAL A 41 -1.62 -23.23 4.88
N LEU A 42 -0.36 -23.07 4.43
CA LEU A 42 0.60 -24.17 4.32
C LEU A 42 1.09 -24.67 5.69
N LEU A 43 1.22 -23.76 6.67
CA LEU A 43 1.75 -24.08 8.00
C LEU A 43 0.68 -24.57 8.98
N HIS A 44 -0.56 -24.07 8.88
CA HIS A 44 -1.64 -24.32 9.84
C HIS A 44 -2.88 -24.91 9.15
N ALA A 45 -2.83 -26.19 8.80
CA ALA A 45 -3.91 -26.93 8.14
C ALA A 45 -5.12 -27.28 9.04
N LYS A 46 -5.48 -26.43 10.02
CA LYS A 46 -6.69 -26.65 10.83
C LYS A 46 -7.93 -26.07 10.13
N PRO A 47 -9.01 -26.85 9.97
CA PRO A 47 -10.12 -26.51 9.08
C PRO A 47 -10.80 -25.14 9.32
N PRO A 48 -11.17 -24.71 10.55
CA PRO A 48 -11.83 -23.42 10.73
C PRO A 48 -10.91 -22.23 10.50
N GLY A 49 -9.63 -22.34 10.88
CA GLY A 49 -8.64 -21.28 10.64
C GLY A 49 -8.33 -21.13 9.15
N GLN A 50 -8.26 -22.25 8.42
CA GLN A 50 -7.99 -22.28 7.00
C GLN A 50 -9.09 -21.57 6.17
N VAL A 51 -10.37 -21.77 6.50
CA VAL A 51 -11.47 -21.07 5.81
C VAL A 51 -11.37 -19.55 6.02
N LEU A 52 -11.07 -19.11 7.25
CA LEU A 52 -10.89 -17.68 7.55
C LEU A 52 -9.67 -17.09 6.80
N THR A 53 -8.57 -17.84 6.71
CA THR A 53 -7.39 -17.39 5.95
C THR A 53 -7.66 -17.31 4.46
N LEU A 54 -8.38 -18.28 3.88
CA LEU A 54 -8.77 -18.25 2.47
C LEU A 54 -9.72 -17.07 2.17
N ALA A 55 -10.68 -16.81 3.06
CA ALA A 55 -11.54 -15.63 2.95
C ALA A 55 -10.71 -14.32 3.00
N ALA A 56 -9.77 -14.21 3.95
CA ALA A 56 -8.87 -13.06 4.03
C ALA A 56 -8.03 -12.88 2.75
N MET A 57 -7.54 -13.97 2.15
CA MET A 57 -6.83 -13.91 0.86
C MET A 57 -7.68 -13.31 -0.25
N HIS A 58 -8.97 -13.68 -0.34
CA HIS A 58 -9.91 -13.12 -1.32
C HIS A 58 -10.17 -11.62 -1.10
N GLU A 59 -10.31 -11.19 0.15
CA GLU A 59 -10.50 -9.78 0.48
C GLU A 59 -9.23 -8.95 0.18
N ILE A 60 -8.04 -9.49 0.46
CA ILE A 60 -6.76 -8.85 0.12
C ILE A 60 -6.63 -8.67 -1.40
N ASP A 61 -6.97 -9.70 -2.18
CA ASP A 61 -6.91 -9.63 -3.64
C ASP A 61 -7.89 -8.58 -4.20
N SER A 62 -9.12 -8.57 -3.68
CA SER A 62 -10.13 -7.57 -4.03
C SER A 62 -9.66 -6.13 -3.70
N ALA A 63 -9.02 -5.95 -2.54
CA ALA A 63 -8.45 -4.66 -2.16
C ALA A 63 -7.33 -4.22 -3.13
N ARG A 64 -6.49 -5.15 -3.60
CA ARG A 64 -5.45 -4.83 -4.62
C ARG A 64 -6.07 -4.36 -5.92
N THR A 65 -7.12 -5.02 -6.41
CA THR A 65 -7.83 -4.58 -7.62
C THR A 65 -8.41 -3.18 -7.46
N LEU A 66 -8.95 -2.83 -6.28
CA LEU A 66 -9.45 -1.47 -6.01
C LEU A 66 -8.31 -0.42 -6.03
N VAL A 67 -7.14 -0.77 -5.50
CA VAL A 67 -5.94 0.09 -5.55
C VAL A 67 -5.47 0.30 -6.99
N GLU A 68 -5.43 -0.74 -7.81
CA GLU A 68 -5.09 -0.64 -9.24
C GLU A 68 -6.07 0.26 -10.00
N VAL A 69 -7.38 0.14 -9.71
CA VAL A 69 -8.40 1.05 -10.27
C VAL A 69 -8.19 2.49 -9.78
N ALA A 70 -7.84 2.70 -8.51
CA ALA A 70 -7.56 4.04 -7.99
C ALA A 70 -6.34 4.66 -8.68
N LEU A 71 -5.24 3.90 -8.85
CA LEU A 71 -4.03 4.33 -9.54
C LEU A 71 -4.30 4.70 -11.01
N SER A 72 -5.02 3.83 -11.74
CA SER A 72 -5.35 4.12 -13.14
C SER A 72 -6.17 5.42 -13.31
N ARG A 73 -7.08 5.73 -12.37
CA ARG A 73 -7.84 6.99 -12.37
C ARG A 73 -6.96 8.21 -12.09
N LEU A 74 -5.96 8.09 -11.21
CA LEU A 74 -5.01 9.18 -10.93
C LEU A 74 -4.09 9.46 -12.12
N GLN A 75 -3.63 8.40 -12.79
CA GLN A 75 -2.78 8.52 -13.98
C GLN A 75 -3.54 9.09 -15.18
N SER A 76 -4.84 8.79 -15.31
CA SER A 76 -5.68 9.35 -16.38
C SER A 76 -5.97 10.85 -16.26
N ARG A 77 -5.66 11.47 -15.11
CA ARG A 77 -5.90 12.89 -14.81
C ARG A 77 -4.70 13.80 -15.10
N HIS A 78 -3.55 13.22 -15.45
CA HIS A 78 -2.33 13.92 -15.85
C HIS A 78 -2.15 13.83 -17.36
#